data_AF-A0A0S2SDQ9-F1
#
_entry.id   AF-A0A0S2SDQ9-F1
#
_cell.length_a   1.000
_cell.length_b   1.000
_cell.length_c   1.000
_cell.angle_alpha   90.00
_cell.angle_beta   90.00
_cell.angle_gamma   90.00
#
_symmetry.space_group_name_H-M   'P 1'
#
loop_
_entity.id
_entity.type
_entity.pdbx_description
1 polymer ?
#
loop_
_entity_poly.entity_id
_entity_poly.type
_entity_poly.pdbx_seq_one_letter_code
_entity_poly.pdbx_strand_id
1 'polypeptide(L)'
;MSDLFALQAPLAEQDGSESGPAHLQPPAAISQLATHWAVARNEFDHSGQGPLRDITKELLSLGAIRALYWLALGNGEVSLAKEIGQWWAHCQPLHGLGETIR
;
A
#
# COMPACT_ATOMS: atom_id res chain seq x y z
N MET A 1 -6.18 -39.87 -45.79
CA MET A 1 -5.01 -40.21 -44.97
C MET A 1 -4.19 -38.93 -44.88
N SER A 2 -4.26 -38.12 -43.84
CA SER A 2 -4.37 -38.47 -42.42
C SER A 2 -5.14 -37.41 -41.63
N ASP A 3 -6.20 -37.83 -40.94
CA ASP A 3 -6.80 -37.11 -39.83
C ASP A 3 -5.81 -37.12 -38.66
N LEU A 4 -5.18 -35.98 -38.40
CA LEU A 4 -4.34 -35.77 -37.23
C LEU A 4 -5.03 -34.68 -36.39
N PHE A 5 -5.51 -35.07 -35.21
CA PHE A 5 -6.00 -34.24 -34.10
C PHE A 5 -7.48 -33.82 -34.08
N ALA A 6 -8.39 -34.80 -34.12
CA ALA A 6 -9.65 -34.69 -33.37
C ALA A 6 -9.42 -35.10 -31.91
N LEU A 7 -8.75 -34.24 -31.12
CA LEU A 7 -8.72 -34.37 -29.65
C LEU A 7 -9.81 -33.48 -29.08
N GLN A 8 -11.01 -34.03 -28.99
CA GLN A 8 -12.08 -33.47 -28.18
C GLN A 8 -11.62 -33.51 -26.72
N ALA A 9 -11.39 -32.35 -26.11
CA ALA A 9 -11.16 -32.27 -24.66
C ALA A 9 -12.40 -32.83 -23.94
N PRO A 10 -12.24 -33.65 -22.89
CA PRO A 10 -13.38 -34.00 -22.05
C PRO A 10 -13.96 -32.70 -21.51
N LEU A 11 -15.23 -32.43 -21.82
CA LEU A 11 -16.00 -31.45 -21.08
C LEU A 11 -16.02 -31.94 -19.63
N ALA A 12 -15.15 -31.37 -18.81
CA ALA A 12 -15.31 -31.40 -17.37
C ALA A 12 -16.50 -30.50 -17.06
N GLU A 13 -17.70 -31.05 -17.23
CA GLU A 13 -18.89 -30.64 -16.50
C GLU A 13 -18.58 -30.91 -15.01
N GLN A 14 -17.84 -30.01 -14.38
CA GLN A 14 -17.66 -29.99 -12.93
C GLN A 14 -18.55 -28.89 -12.38
N ASP A 15 -19.81 -29.27 -12.28
CA ASP A 15 -20.77 -28.80 -11.29
C ASP A 15 -20.10 -28.64 -9.92
N GLY A 16 -20.42 -27.55 -9.23
CA GLY A 16 -19.97 -27.28 -7.86
C GLY A 16 -18.53 -26.75 -7.74
N SER A 17 -18.38 -25.43 -7.79
CA SER A 17 -17.23 -24.75 -7.18
C SER A 17 -17.33 -24.92 -5.66
N GLU A 18 -16.92 -26.08 -5.16
CA GLU A 18 -16.61 -26.25 -3.74
C GLU A 18 -15.38 -25.38 -3.46
N SER A 19 -15.64 -24.17 -2.95
CA SER A 19 -14.62 -23.34 -2.33
C SER A 19 -13.96 -24.20 -1.24
N GLY A 20 -12.73 -24.63 -1.49
CA GLY A 20 -11.97 -25.45 -0.55
C GLY A 20 -11.90 -24.79 0.83
N PRO A 21 -11.60 -25.57 1.89
CA PRO A 21 -11.66 -25.09 3.27
C PRO A 21 -11.01 -23.71 3.43
N ALA A 22 -11.65 -22.79 4.16
CA ALA A 22 -11.16 -21.43 4.35
C ALA A 22 -9.70 -21.35 4.87
N HIS A 23 -9.20 -22.42 5.50
CA HIS A 23 -7.82 -22.52 5.98
C HIS A 23 -6.76 -22.81 4.89
N LEU A 24 -7.18 -23.12 3.65
CA LEU A 24 -6.31 -23.30 2.49
C LEU A 24 -6.23 -22.05 1.61
N GLN A 25 -6.95 -20.98 1.94
CA GLN A 25 -6.77 -19.70 1.26
C GLN A 25 -5.41 -19.11 1.65
N PRO A 26 -4.61 -18.64 0.67
CA PRO A 26 -3.45 -17.82 0.96
C PRO A 26 -3.88 -16.66 1.86
N PRO A 27 -3.09 -16.31 2.90
CA PRO A 27 -3.35 -15.12 3.69
C PRO A 27 -3.57 -13.93 2.75
N ALA A 28 -4.57 -13.11 3.03
CA ALA A 28 -4.82 -11.90 2.25
C ALA A 28 -3.49 -11.13 2.11
N ALA A 29 -3.15 -10.73 0.88
CA ALA A 29 -1.91 -10.04 0.61
C ALA A 29 -1.83 -8.78 1.48
N ILE A 30 -0.88 -8.76 2.42
CA ILE A 30 -0.64 -7.60 3.27
C ILE A 30 -0.03 -6.51 2.38
N SER A 31 -0.63 -5.32 2.36
CA SER A 31 -0.03 -4.19 1.64
C SER A 31 1.32 -3.84 2.26
N GLN A 32 2.37 -4.01 1.46
CA GLN A 32 3.72 -3.63 1.85
C GLN A 32 3.82 -2.11 2.02
N LEU A 33 3.12 -1.33 1.18
CA LEU A 33 3.08 0.13 1.30
C LEU A 33 2.39 0.58 2.60
N ALA A 34 1.32 -0.10 3.02
CA ALA A 34 0.65 0.18 4.29
C ALA A 34 1.56 -0.11 5.50
N THR A 35 2.41 -1.14 5.39
CA THR A 35 3.40 -1.46 6.42
C THR A 35 4.48 -0.37 6.49
N HIS A 36 5.01 0.05 5.34
CA HIS A 36 5.99 1.16 5.28
C HIS A 36 5.40 2.49 5.77
N TRP A 37 4.12 2.74 5.49
CA TRP A 37 3.40 3.88 6.02
C TRP A 37 3.38 3.89 7.55
N ALA A 38 3.04 2.76 8.18
CA ALA A 38 3.04 2.65 9.63
C ALA A 38 4.43 2.92 10.25
N VAL A 39 5.50 2.41 9.63
CA VAL A 39 6.88 2.66 10.07
C VAL A 39 7.26 4.13 9.91
N ALA A 40 7.00 4.73 8.75
CA ALA A 40 7.37 6.12 8.48
C ALA A 40 6.63 7.11 9.40
N ARG A 41 5.36 6.84 9.71
CA ARG A 41 4.60 7.58 10.73
C ARG A 41 5.22 7.47 12.10
N ASN A 42 5.56 6.25 12.51
CA ASN A 42 6.19 6.01 13.80
C ASN A 42 7.53 6.74 13.91
N GLU A 43 8.34 6.76 12.85
CA GLU A 43 9.61 7.48 12.83
C GLU A 43 9.44 8.99 12.95
N PHE A 44 8.43 9.55 12.27
CA PHE A 44 8.05 10.96 12.41
C PHE A 44 7.62 11.28 13.83
N ASP A 45 6.76 10.46 14.45
CA ASP A 45 6.34 10.68 15.85
C ASP A 45 7.55 10.61 16.81
N HIS A 46 8.54 9.77 16.50
CA HIS A 46 9.80 9.64 17.24
C HIS A 46 10.87 10.66 16.84
N SER A 47 10.61 11.62 15.95
CA SER A 47 11.53 12.77 15.76
C SER A 47 11.38 13.81 16.87
N GLY A 48 10.35 13.68 17.71
CA GLY A 48 10.11 14.55 18.84
C GLY A 48 9.40 15.86 18.46
N GLN A 49 9.18 16.71 19.46
CA GLN A 49 8.42 17.96 19.33
C GLN A 49 9.16 19.12 20.00
N GLY A 50 8.88 20.34 19.56
CA GLY A 50 9.42 21.56 20.17
C GLY A 50 10.93 21.76 19.91
N PRO A 51 11.68 22.36 20.87
CA PRO A 51 13.08 22.76 20.66
C PRO A 51 14.09 21.60 20.68
N LEU A 52 13.69 20.42 21.16
CA LEU A 52 14.53 19.22 21.22
C LEU A 52 14.27 18.24 20.07
N ARG A 53 13.46 18.63 19.08
CA ARG A 53 13.15 17.77 17.94
C ARG A 53 14.38 17.52 17.08
N ASP A 54 14.52 16.29 16.61
CA ASP A 54 15.51 15.92 15.62
C ASP A 54 14.99 16.29 14.22
N ILE A 55 15.37 17.48 13.76
CA ILE A 55 14.96 18.03 12.47
C ILE A 55 15.39 17.11 11.32
N THR A 56 16.54 16.44 11.43
CA THR A 56 17.02 15.56 10.35
C THR A 56 16.11 14.35 10.21
N LYS A 57 15.79 13.71 11.34
CA LYS A 57 14.88 12.57 11.36
C LYS A 57 13.48 12.95 10.91
N GLU A 58 12.96 14.08 11.37
CA GLU A 58 11.68 14.64 10.96
C GLU A 58 11.60 14.82 9.43
N LEU A 59 12.60 15.46 8.83
CA LEU A 59 12.66 15.69 7.38
C LEU A 59 12.78 14.39 6.59
N LEU A 60 13.57 13.43 7.07
CA LEU A 60 13.70 12.11 6.44
C LEU A 60 12.36 11.36 6.44
N SER A 61 11.67 11.33 7.57
CA SER A 61 10.36 10.69 7.68
C SER A 61 9.31 11.39 6.81
N LEU A 62 9.29 12.72 6.77
CA LEU A 62 8.41 13.48 5.85
C LEU A 62 8.70 13.18 4.38
N GLY A 63 9.97 13.07 3.99
CA GLY A 63 10.37 12.68 2.64
C GLY A 63 9.89 11.27 2.28
N ALA A 64 10.05 10.32 3.20
CA ALA A 64 9.57 8.95 3.03
C ALA A 64 8.03 8.89 2.88
N ILE A 65 7.31 9.62 3.72
CA ILE A 65 5.84 9.69 3.65
C ILE A 65 5.37 10.28 2.31
N ARG A 66 6.01 11.35 1.82
CA ARG A 66 5.70 11.93 0.51
C ARG A 66 5.97 10.94 -0.63
N ALA A 67 7.03 10.14 -0.56
CA ALA A 67 7.30 9.10 -1.54
C ALA A 67 6.22 7.99 -1.50
N LEU A 68 5.82 7.56 -0.30
CA LEU A 68 4.78 6.55 -0.10
C LEU A 68 3.42 6.99 -0.66
N TYR A 69 3.08 8.28 -0.55
CA TYR A 69 1.87 8.83 -1.18
C TYR A 69 1.84 8.55 -2.70
N TRP A 70 2.91 8.93 -3.40
CA TRP A 70 2.98 8.76 -4.86
C TRP A 70 3.10 7.30 -5.27
N LEU A 71 3.79 6.47 -4.48
CA LEU A 71 3.85 5.03 -4.71
C LEU A 71 2.47 4.37 -4.54
N ALA A 72 1.73 4.74 -3.49
CA ALA A 72 0.39 4.21 -3.25
C ALA A 72 -0.57 4.60 -4.39
N LEU A 73 -0.53 5.85 -4.85
CA LEU A 73 -1.28 6.27 -6.03
C LEU A 73 -0.89 5.49 -7.30
N GLY A 74 0.41 5.36 -7.57
CA GLY A 74 0.92 4.65 -8.74
C GLY A 74 0.57 3.15 -8.75
N ASN A 75 0.46 2.53 -7.58
CA ASN A 75 0.08 1.14 -7.41
C ASN A 75 -1.44 0.92 -7.33
N GLY A 76 -2.26 1.97 -7.41
CA GLY A 76 -3.72 1.87 -7.29
C GLY A 76 -4.24 1.67 -5.87
N GLU A 77 -3.40 1.83 -4.85
CA GLU A 77 -3.78 1.78 -3.43
C GLU A 77 -4.41 3.11 -2.98
N VAL A 78 -5.52 3.49 -3.61
CA VAL A 78 -6.17 4.81 -3.44
C VAL A 78 -6.57 5.08 -2.00
N SER A 79 -7.03 4.06 -1.26
CA SER A 79 -7.39 4.20 0.16
C SER A 79 -6.19 4.62 1.02
N LEU A 80 -5.02 4.02 0.78
CA LEU A 80 -3.80 4.34 1.51
C LEU A 80 -3.28 5.72 1.12
N ALA A 81 -3.25 6.05 -0.18
CA ALA A 81 -2.89 7.38 -0.64
C ALA A 81 -3.77 8.46 -0.01
N LYS A 82 -5.09 8.21 0.10
CA LYS A 82 -6.03 9.12 0.75
C LYS A 82 -5.73 9.30 2.24
N GLU A 83 -5.45 8.21 2.96
CA GLU A 83 -5.05 8.28 4.37
C GLU A 83 -3.80 9.15 4.56
N ILE A 84 -2.78 8.92 3.73
CA ILE A 84 -1.52 9.68 3.77
C ILE A 84 -1.78 11.17 3.45
N GLY A 85 -2.58 11.47 2.43
CA GLY A 85 -2.91 12.84 2.05
C GLY A 85 -3.68 13.58 3.15
N GLN A 86 -4.61 12.92 3.83
CA GLN A 86 -5.34 13.48 4.97
C GLN A 86 -4.42 13.76 6.16
N TRP A 87 -3.54 12.82 6.49
CA TRP A 87 -2.52 13.03 7.52
C TRP A 87 -1.60 14.19 7.16
N TRP A 88 -1.14 14.26 5.91
CA TRP A 88 -0.26 15.34 5.44
C TRP A 88 -0.93 16.70 5.56
N ALA A 89 -2.21 16.83 5.20
CA ALA A 89 -2.95 18.08 5.34
C ALA A 89 -3.01 18.58 6.80
N HIS A 90 -3.04 17.66 7.77
CA HIS A 90 -2.99 18.00 9.19
C HIS A 90 -1.59 18.45 9.65
N CYS A 91 -0.53 17.85 9.10
CA CYS A 91 0.86 18.15 9.46
C CYS A 91 1.46 19.34 8.68
N GLN A 92 0.99 19.63 7.47
CA GLN A 92 1.51 20.67 6.58
C GLN A 92 1.63 22.09 7.19
N PRO A 93 0.72 22.54 8.08
CA PRO A 93 0.86 23.83 8.75
C PRO A 93 2.10 23.96 9.64
N LEU A 94 2.69 22.85 10.08
CA LEU A 94 3.77 22.85 11.08
C LEU A 94 5.18 22.93 10.48
N HIS A 95 5.38 22.50 9.23
CA HIS A 95 6.73 22.27 8.68
C HIS A 95 7.14 23.19 7.52
N GLY A 96 6.23 24.00 6.96
CA GLY A 96 6.56 25.00 5.92
C GLY A 96 7.12 24.43 4.60
N LEU A 97 7.11 23.11 4.42
CA LEU A 97 7.60 22.41 3.24
C LEU A 97 6.48 22.30 2.22
N GLY A 98 6.63 23.02 1.11
CA GLY A 98 5.57 23.35 0.16
C GLY A 98 4.86 22.20 -0.59
N GLU A 99 3.85 22.67 -1.34
CA GLU A 99 2.81 22.00 -2.11
C GLU A 99 2.13 20.81 -1.43
N THR A 100 0.91 21.08 -0.95
CA THR A 100 -0.08 20.12 -0.50
C THR A 100 -0.19 18.95 -1.48
N ILE A 101 0.19 17.75 -1.05
CA ILE A 101 -0.25 16.52 -1.72
C ILE A 101 -1.75 16.36 -1.46
N ARG A 102 -2.55 16.27 -2.53
CA ARG A 102 -4.02 16.16 -2.53
C ARG A 102 -4.46 14.84 -3.10
#